data_AF-A0A1G2BNP1-F1
#
_entry.id   AF-A0A1G2BNP1-F1
#
_cell.length_a   1.000
_cell.length_b   1.000
_cell.length_c   1.000
_cell.angle_alpha   90.00
_cell.angle_beta   90.00
_cell.angle_gamma   90.00
#
_symmetry.space_group_name_H-M   'P 1'
#
loop_
_entity.id
_entity.type
_entity.pdbx_description
1 polymer ?
#
loop_
_entity_poly.entity_id
_entity_poly.type
_entity_poly.pdbx_seq_one_letter_code
_entity_poly.pdbx_strand_id
1 'polypeptide(L)'
;MLFYPEAAPEATEELYGKWYGDAATSTLGIIERCRPLETYVTGDTSTVEEEGAASALLLAHWCAGVPEYSFDLGPEELTVVPFVIRIPENVSVGEHTGGIMIQKAAVDESGSGAGIKLTTRLGVRVYETVPGAIVRDLKITKFVKSYHADKGTHTFSVGVQNNGNVSQDFTVTYTFSNALFGIGDATVERTMQVLRDDELVSNLEWQPPKMGLVRVDAVVGYEGAQGPVDLRSETLTVLIIPWFETGSAILFVAVFLSTLIVLRRRRAALRDHDGWQPYAVRKGDTIQDLATQQGVGWQKIALVNGIKPPYTLAVGQQILLPRASVRASVSVPTRKASSVRPRRIKRKMKVRNDKVSPHN
;
A
#
# COMPACT_ATOMS: atom_id res chain seq x y z
N MET A 1 39.27 1.23 31.81
CA MET A 1 38.83 1.60 30.46
C MET A 1 37.83 2.74 30.62
N LEU A 2 38.14 3.93 30.13
CA LEU A 2 37.20 5.06 30.12
C LEU A 2 36.07 4.69 29.15
N PHE A 3 34.83 4.62 29.65
CA PHE A 3 33.67 4.36 28.82
C PHE A 3 33.22 5.67 28.15
N TYR A 4 33.89 6.04 27.07
CA TYR A 4 33.27 6.83 26.01
C TYR A 4 32.86 5.83 24.93
N PRO A 5 31.56 5.61 24.66
CA PRO A 5 31.17 4.87 23.48
C PRO A 5 31.51 5.75 22.28
N GLU A 6 32.54 5.41 21.51
CA GLU A 6 32.83 6.05 20.20
C GLU A 6 31.64 5.95 19.21
N ALA A 7 30.61 5.16 19.55
CA ALA A 7 29.37 5.00 18.80
C ALA A 7 28.16 5.77 19.39
N ALA A 8 28.34 6.59 20.42
CA ALA A 8 27.25 7.42 20.94
C ALA A 8 26.97 8.57 19.95
N PRO A 9 25.74 8.73 19.41
CA PRO A 9 25.42 9.85 18.51
C PRO A 9 25.69 11.19 19.19
N GLU A 10 26.15 12.22 18.47
CA GLU A 10 26.36 13.59 19.02
C GLU A 10 25.16 14.11 19.84
N ALA A 11 23.93 13.68 19.49
CA ALA A 11 22.70 13.98 20.24
C ALA A 11 22.68 13.47 21.70
N THR A 12 23.55 12.54 22.07
CA THR A 12 23.69 12.06 23.46
C THR A 12 24.55 12.98 24.32
N GLU A 13 25.47 13.76 23.75
CA GLU A 13 26.24 14.77 24.52
C GLU A 13 25.33 15.86 25.11
N GLU A 14 24.30 16.26 24.37
CA GLU A 14 23.32 17.26 24.82
C GLU A 14 22.45 16.74 25.99
N LEU A 15 22.23 15.42 26.04
CA LEU A 15 21.56 14.73 27.16
C LEU A 15 22.45 14.70 28.41
N TYR A 16 23.77 14.52 28.26
CA TYR A 16 24.73 14.58 29.37
C TYR A 16 24.92 16.02 29.88
N GLY A 17 24.93 17.03 29.01
CA GLY A 17 25.04 18.44 29.40
C GLY A 17 23.87 18.96 30.23
N LYS A 18 22.65 18.44 30.02
CA LYS A 18 21.47 18.75 30.84
C LYS A 18 21.44 18.04 32.20
N TRP A 19 22.25 17.00 32.38
CA TRP A 19 22.28 16.16 33.58
C TRP A 19 22.90 16.87 34.80
N TYR A 20 23.72 17.90 34.55
CA TYR A 20 24.54 18.57 35.57
C TYR A 20 23.95 19.90 36.10
N GLY A 21 22.77 20.32 35.59
CA GLY A 21 22.27 21.67 35.81
C GLY A 21 21.55 21.95 37.15
N ASP A 22 20.94 20.95 37.80
CA ASP A 22 20.08 21.22 38.96
C ASP A 22 19.83 19.96 39.82
N ALA A 23 20.75 19.64 40.75
CA ALA A 23 20.42 19.00 42.04
C ALA A 23 21.71 18.71 42.84
N ALA A 24 21.70 19.13 44.11
CA ALA A 24 22.66 18.68 45.10
C ALA A 24 22.46 17.18 45.38
N THR A 25 23.52 16.39 45.17
CA THR A 25 23.63 14.93 45.43
C THR A 25 22.64 14.04 44.68
N SER A 26 23.13 13.33 43.64
CA SER A 26 22.37 12.31 42.90
C SER A 26 22.90 10.92 43.25
N THR A 27 22.21 10.15 44.09
CA THR A 27 22.57 8.74 44.31
C THR A 27 22.29 7.93 43.04
N LEU A 28 23.33 7.43 42.37
CA LEU A 28 23.20 6.57 41.20
C LEU A 28 23.28 5.10 41.62
N GLY A 29 22.36 4.27 41.16
CA GLY A 29 22.31 2.86 41.52
C GLY A 29 22.61 2.01 40.30
N ILE A 30 23.75 1.32 40.23
CA ILE A 30 23.89 0.22 39.29
C ILE A 30 23.13 -0.98 39.85
N ILE A 31 21.83 -0.92 39.60
CA ILE A 31 20.92 -2.01 39.85
C ILE A 31 21.00 -2.89 38.61
N GLU A 32 21.72 -4.00 38.79
CA GLU A 32 21.81 -5.18 37.91
C GLU A 32 22.86 -5.15 36.80
N ARG A 33 23.79 -6.11 36.90
CA ARG A 33 24.61 -6.52 35.76
C ARG A 33 24.04 -7.76 35.10
N CYS A 34 23.85 -7.62 33.78
CA CYS A 34 23.70 -8.68 32.79
C CYS A 34 22.34 -9.39 32.84
N ARG A 35 21.37 -8.86 32.08
CA ARG A 35 20.17 -9.61 31.66
C ARG A 35 20.27 -10.01 30.17
N PRO A 36 19.46 -10.96 29.70
CA PRO A 36 19.31 -11.26 28.27
C PRO A 36 18.85 -10.03 27.50
N LEU A 37 19.34 -9.84 26.26
CA LEU A 37 19.00 -8.65 25.46
C LEU A 37 17.47 -8.49 25.26
N GLU A 38 16.76 -9.60 25.15
CA GLU A 38 15.29 -9.68 24.95
C GLU A 38 14.50 -9.02 26.09
N THR A 39 15.00 -9.08 27.33
CA THR A 39 14.37 -8.42 28.48
C THR A 39 14.44 -6.89 28.42
N TYR A 40 15.38 -6.33 27.65
CA TYR A 40 15.52 -4.88 27.51
C TYR A 40 14.62 -4.28 26.43
N VAL A 41 14.12 -5.09 25.48
CA VAL A 41 13.27 -4.62 24.37
C VAL A 41 11.81 -4.46 24.79
N THR A 42 11.34 -5.24 25.77
CA THR A 42 9.92 -5.29 26.18
C THR A 42 9.56 -4.37 27.35
N GLY A 43 10.56 -3.77 28.03
CA GLY A 43 10.32 -2.89 29.19
C GLY A 43 9.78 -3.61 30.43
N ASP A 44 9.76 -4.95 30.41
CA ASP A 44 9.25 -5.78 31.50
C ASP A 44 10.38 -6.06 32.49
N THR A 45 10.24 -5.54 33.71
CA THR A 45 11.22 -5.77 34.80
C THR A 45 11.01 -7.10 35.50
N SER A 46 9.96 -7.85 35.18
CA SER A 46 9.73 -9.17 35.76
C SER A 46 10.90 -10.11 35.43
N THR A 47 11.28 -10.92 36.41
CA THR A 47 12.23 -12.01 36.22
C THR A 47 11.64 -12.98 35.24
N VAL A 48 12.10 -12.95 33.98
CA VAL A 48 11.87 -14.04 33.05
C VAL A 48 12.74 -15.20 33.55
N GLU A 49 12.17 -16.03 34.43
CA GLU A 49 12.71 -17.36 34.71
C GLU A 49 12.47 -18.23 33.48
N GLU A 50 13.35 -18.11 32.49
CA GLU A 50 13.43 -19.11 31.43
C GLU A 50 14.16 -20.34 31.99
N GLU A 51 13.37 -21.25 32.55
CA GLU A 51 13.82 -22.59 32.92
C GLU A 51 14.24 -23.38 31.65
N GLY A 52 15.54 -23.57 31.45
CA GLY A 52 16.05 -24.47 30.42
C GLY A 52 17.54 -24.33 30.14
N ALA A 53 18.18 -25.38 29.62
CA ALA A 53 19.60 -25.41 29.27
C ALA A 53 20.04 -24.34 28.24
N ALA A 54 19.10 -23.68 27.56
CA ALA A 54 19.35 -22.58 26.64
C ALA A 54 19.64 -21.24 27.36
N SER A 55 19.09 -21.01 28.56
CA SER A 55 19.28 -19.75 29.30
C SER A 55 20.68 -19.63 29.91
N ALA A 56 21.36 -20.76 30.19
CA ALA A 56 22.75 -20.80 30.68
C ALA A 56 23.80 -20.28 29.67
N LEU A 57 23.44 -20.10 28.40
CA LEU A 57 24.34 -19.67 27.32
C LEU A 57 24.22 -18.17 26.99
N LEU A 58 23.30 -17.45 27.64
CA LEU A 58 23.17 -16.01 27.52
C LEU A 58 24.25 -15.33 28.36
N LEU A 59 24.91 -14.31 27.79
CA LEU A 59 25.98 -13.53 28.45
C LEU A 59 25.55 -13.00 29.83
N ALA A 60 24.24 -12.79 30.02
CA ALA A 60 23.56 -12.52 31.28
C ALA A 60 24.12 -13.33 32.47
N HIS A 61 24.30 -14.63 32.29
CA HIS A 61 24.69 -15.57 33.34
C HIS A 61 26.21 -15.71 33.51
N TRP A 62 27.00 -15.04 32.67
CA TRP A 62 28.47 -15.10 32.72
C TRP A 62 29.04 -14.01 33.64
N CYS A 63 28.25 -13.00 33.95
CA CYS A 63 28.66 -11.95 34.86
C CYS A 63 28.78 -12.52 36.27
N ALA A 64 29.96 -12.38 36.87
CA ALA A 64 30.24 -12.94 38.19
C ALA A 64 30.60 -11.84 39.19
N GLY A 65 29.96 -11.84 40.36
CA GLY A 65 30.17 -10.83 41.41
C GLY A 65 28.93 -10.57 42.27
N VAL A 66 28.92 -9.43 42.95
CA VAL A 66 27.75 -8.94 43.70
C VAL A 66 26.64 -8.54 42.72
N PRO A 67 25.37 -8.95 42.93
CA PRO A 67 24.29 -8.74 41.97
C PRO A 67 23.94 -7.26 41.72
N GLU A 68 24.28 -6.38 42.66
CA GLU A 68 23.97 -4.95 42.62
C GLU A 68 25.14 -4.13 43.19
N TYR A 69 25.44 -2.99 42.55
CA TYR A 69 26.42 -2.01 43.02
C TYR A 69 25.73 -0.64 43.10
N SER A 70 25.59 -0.07 44.29
CA SER A 70 25.10 1.30 44.46
C SER A 70 26.25 2.21 44.87
N PHE A 71 26.31 3.41 44.30
CA PHE A 71 27.30 4.42 44.66
C PHE A 71 26.72 5.82 44.53
N ASP A 72 27.05 6.69 45.49
CA ASP A 72 26.70 8.09 45.39
C ASP A 72 27.63 8.79 44.40
N LEU A 73 27.06 9.58 43.48
CA LEU A 73 27.83 10.47 42.60
C LEU A 73 27.44 11.93 42.87
N GLY A 74 28.44 12.76 43.09
CA GLY A 74 28.31 14.20 43.01
C GLY A 74 28.11 14.68 41.56
N PRO A 75 27.66 15.94 41.38
CA PRO A 75 27.69 16.59 40.07
C PRO A 75 29.09 16.54 39.46
N GLU A 76 29.17 16.22 38.17
CA GLU A 76 30.39 16.04 37.36
C GLU A 76 31.36 14.97 37.86
N GLU A 77 30.94 14.14 38.83
CA GLU A 77 31.78 13.05 39.35
C GLU A 77 31.77 11.84 38.41
N LEU A 78 32.97 11.29 38.16
CA LEU A 78 33.18 10.09 37.37
C LEU A 78 33.65 8.95 38.27
N THR A 79 33.05 7.77 38.10
CA THR A 79 33.48 6.55 38.80
C THR A 79 33.81 5.42 37.84
N VAL A 80 34.72 4.55 38.24
CA VAL A 80 35.08 3.34 37.49
C VAL A 80 34.40 2.15 38.14
N VAL A 81 33.58 1.44 37.37
CA VAL A 81 32.82 0.28 37.88
C VAL A 81 33.45 -1.02 37.38
N PRO A 82 34.23 -1.74 38.19
CA PRO A 82 34.88 -2.98 37.76
C PRO A 82 33.84 -4.09 37.57
N PHE A 83 33.83 -4.80 36.44
CA PHE A 83 33.09 -6.07 36.24
C PHE A 83 34.04 -7.20 35.88
N VAL A 84 33.57 -8.44 36.12
CA VAL A 84 34.19 -9.66 35.65
C VAL A 84 33.16 -10.48 34.89
N ILE A 85 33.51 -10.87 33.66
CA ILE A 85 32.77 -11.85 32.87
C ILE A 85 33.54 -13.17 32.98
N ARG A 86 32.91 -14.19 33.55
CA ARG A 86 33.44 -15.56 33.60
C ARG A 86 32.81 -16.38 32.48
N ILE A 87 33.63 -16.71 31.48
CA ILE A 87 33.23 -17.56 30.36
C ILE A 87 33.14 -19.03 30.85
N PRO A 88 31.97 -19.68 30.77
CA PRO A 88 31.83 -21.11 31.10
C PRO A 88 32.62 -22.02 30.16
N GLU A 89 33.01 -23.22 30.63
CA GLU A 89 33.84 -24.16 29.86
C GLU A 89 33.13 -24.75 28.62
N ASN A 90 31.81 -24.90 28.66
CA ASN A 90 31.01 -25.55 27.61
C ASN A 90 30.19 -24.55 26.78
N VAL A 91 30.84 -23.50 26.29
CA VAL A 91 30.20 -22.45 25.48
C VAL A 91 30.47 -22.64 24.00
N SER A 92 29.47 -22.34 23.18
CA SER A 92 29.60 -22.33 21.72
C SER A 92 30.60 -21.26 21.26
N VAL A 93 31.41 -21.60 20.26
CA VAL A 93 32.30 -20.64 19.58
C VAL A 93 31.48 -19.51 18.94
N GLY A 94 32.01 -18.29 19.00
CA GLY A 94 31.42 -17.13 18.36
C GLY A 94 31.05 -16.04 19.35
N GLU A 95 30.21 -15.12 18.91
CA GLU A 95 29.75 -13.99 19.70
C GLU A 95 28.62 -14.38 20.65
N HIS A 96 28.68 -13.82 21.85
CA HIS A 96 27.62 -13.83 22.84
C HIS A 96 27.35 -12.39 23.27
N THR A 97 26.09 -11.96 23.12
CA THR A 97 25.67 -10.60 23.40
C THR A 97 24.98 -10.51 24.77
N GLY A 98 25.21 -9.41 25.47
CA GLY A 98 24.47 -9.05 26.67
C GLY A 98 24.47 -7.55 26.90
N GLY A 99 24.01 -7.12 28.08
CA GLY A 99 23.92 -5.71 28.43
C GLY A 99 24.29 -5.43 29.88
N ILE A 100 24.94 -4.30 30.12
CA ILE A 100 25.09 -3.70 31.45
C ILE A 100 24.04 -2.60 31.56
N MET A 101 23.20 -2.66 32.59
CA MET A 101 22.20 -1.63 32.84
C MET A 101 22.66 -0.75 34.00
N ILE A 102 22.46 0.55 33.84
CA ILE A 102 22.80 1.57 34.83
C ILE A 102 21.53 2.38 35.04
N GLN A 103 21.06 2.52 36.28
CA GLN A 103 19.88 3.32 36.57
C GLN A 103 20.12 4.29 37.73
N LYS A 104 19.22 5.25 37.92
CA LYS A 104 19.23 6.07 39.14
C LYS A 104 18.61 5.25 40.28
N ALA A 105 19.26 5.18 41.44
CA ALA A 105 18.82 4.34 42.57
C ALA A 105 17.54 4.90 43.22
N ALA A 106 17.52 6.22 43.41
CA ALA A 106 16.34 6.93 43.89
C ALA A 106 15.51 7.40 42.70
N VAL A 107 14.19 7.28 42.82
CA VAL A 107 13.28 7.80 41.84
C VAL A 107 12.71 9.11 42.38
N ASP A 108 12.74 10.17 41.57
CA ASP A 108 12.39 11.50 42.05
C ASP A 108 10.92 11.56 42.50
N GLU A 109 10.68 11.72 43.80
CA GLU A 109 9.35 11.96 44.35
C GLU A 109 8.96 13.42 44.07
N SER A 110 8.26 13.64 42.97
CA SER A 110 7.73 14.95 42.60
C SER A 110 6.44 15.26 43.37
N GLY A 111 6.55 15.56 44.67
CA GLY A 111 5.49 16.20 45.50
C GLY A 111 4.16 15.45 45.65
N SER A 112 3.33 15.86 46.61
CA SER A 112 2.06 15.18 46.99
C SER A 112 0.89 15.34 45.99
N GLY A 113 1.17 15.71 44.73
CA GLY A 113 0.20 15.72 43.64
C GLY A 113 0.34 14.45 42.79
N ALA A 114 -0.56 14.26 41.80
CA ALA A 114 -0.39 13.22 40.79
C ALA A 114 0.86 13.49 39.94
N GLY A 115 2.04 13.19 40.47
CA GLY A 115 3.35 13.41 39.87
C GLY A 115 3.79 12.21 39.04
N ILE A 116 4.35 12.48 37.87
CA ILE A 116 4.98 11.45 37.03
C ILE A 116 6.34 11.11 37.63
N LYS A 117 6.55 9.82 37.90
CA LYS A 117 7.76 9.27 38.47
C LYS A 117 8.73 8.91 37.34
N LEU A 118 9.78 9.71 37.12
CA LEU A 118 10.77 9.50 36.06
C LEU A 118 11.95 8.66 36.58
N THR A 119 12.29 7.60 35.85
CA THR A 119 13.53 6.83 36.08
C THR A 119 14.30 6.74 34.77
N THR A 120 15.58 7.09 34.82
CA THR A 120 16.48 7.00 33.65
C THR A 120 17.29 5.73 33.76
N ARG A 121 17.34 4.97 32.66
CA ARG A 121 18.14 3.76 32.51
C ARG A 121 19.05 3.91 31.29
N LEU A 122 20.32 3.57 31.47
CA LEU A 122 21.31 3.48 30.40
C LEU A 122 21.69 2.01 30.23
N GLY A 123 21.45 1.47 29.04
CA GLY A 123 21.89 0.13 28.65
C GLY A 123 23.15 0.21 27.80
N VAL A 124 24.23 -0.43 28.25
CA VAL A 124 25.47 -0.61 27.47
C VAL A 124 25.50 -2.03 26.95
N ARG A 125 25.54 -2.21 25.63
CA ARG A 125 25.65 -3.54 25.02
C ARG A 125 27.09 -4.05 25.12
N VAL A 126 27.25 -5.33 25.44
CA VAL A 126 28.54 -6.02 25.55
C VAL A 126 28.56 -7.19 24.58
N TYR A 127 29.66 -7.34 23.86
CA TYR A 127 29.94 -8.45 22.96
C TYR A 127 31.15 -9.21 23.49
N GLU A 128 30.96 -10.50 23.79
CA GLU A 128 32.07 -11.40 24.13
C GLU A 128 32.22 -12.42 23.00
N THR A 129 33.41 -12.51 22.42
CA THR A 129 33.68 -13.45 21.32
C THR A 129 34.54 -14.60 21.81
N VAL A 130 33.95 -15.79 21.90
CA VAL A 130 34.66 -17.03 22.23
C VAL A 130 35.47 -17.48 21.01
N PRO A 131 36.80 -17.64 21.12
CA PRO A 131 37.66 -17.99 19.99
C PRO A 131 37.30 -19.31 19.32
N GLY A 132 37.42 -19.36 17.99
CA GLY A 132 37.25 -20.57 17.19
C GLY A 132 36.87 -20.25 15.74
N ALA A 133 36.30 -21.22 15.02
CA ALA A 133 35.87 -21.02 13.64
C ALA A 133 34.67 -20.06 13.57
N ILE A 134 34.84 -18.94 12.86
CA ILE A 134 33.79 -17.94 12.64
C ILE A 134 32.99 -18.32 11.39
N VAL A 135 31.67 -18.39 11.53
CA VAL A 135 30.71 -18.68 10.47
C VAL A 135 29.91 -17.40 10.20
N ARG A 136 29.94 -16.95 8.93
CA ARG A 136 29.16 -15.81 8.45
C ARG A 136 28.16 -16.28 7.39
N ASP A 137 26.91 -16.42 7.81
CA ASP A 137 25.82 -16.86 6.95
C ASP A 137 24.57 -16.01 7.24
N LEU A 138 24.15 -15.22 6.26
CA LEU A 138 22.91 -14.47 6.30
C LEU A 138 21.91 -15.07 5.32
N LYS A 139 20.63 -14.96 5.65
CA LYS A 139 19.54 -15.44 4.80
C LYS A 139 18.40 -14.44 4.75
N ILE A 140 17.90 -14.15 3.55
CA ILE A 140 16.64 -13.41 3.39
C ILE A 140 15.49 -14.33 3.79
N THR A 141 14.72 -13.94 4.81
CA THR A 141 13.54 -14.69 5.29
C THR A 141 12.27 -14.28 4.57
N LYS A 142 12.14 -12.98 4.27
CA LYS A 142 10.95 -12.40 3.64
C LYS A 142 11.29 -11.13 2.89
N PHE A 143 10.56 -10.88 1.82
CA PHE A 143 10.49 -9.58 1.17
C PHE A 143 9.04 -9.27 0.83
N VAL A 144 8.43 -8.35 1.57
CA VAL A 144 7.00 -8.06 1.48
C VAL A 144 6.75 -6.56 1.35
N LYS A 145 5.56 -6.22 0.87
CA LYS A 145 5.07 -4.85 0.71
C LYS A 145 3.78 -4.66 1.48
N SER A 146 3.67 -3.58 2.24
CA SER A 146 2.42 -3.07 2.79
C SER A 146 2.08 -1.68 2.23
N TYR A 147 0.82 -1.26 2.35
CA TYR A 147 0.34 0.06 1.92
C TYR A 147 -0.33 0.78 3.10
N HIS A 148 0.10 2.00 3.36
CA HIS A 148 -0.40 2.88 4.40
C HIS A 148 -1.35 3.91 3.78
N ALA A 149 -2.66 3.64 3.83
CA ALA A 149 -3.68 4.46 3.17
C ALA A 149 -3.82 5.88 3.75
N ASP A 150 -3.46 6.06 5.03
CA ASP A 150 -3.43 7.33 5.75
C ASP A 150 -2.35 8.28 5.20
N LYS A 151 -1.19 7.75 4.82
CA LYS A 151 -0.06 8.52 4.28
C LYS A 151 0.07 8.44 2.76
N GLY A 152 -0.58 7.47 2.13
CA GLY A 152 -0.38 7.14 0.72
C GLY A 152 1.00 6.55 0.43
N THR A 153 1.67 5.94 1.42
CA THR A 153 3.03 5.39 1.30
C THR A 153 3.03 3.86 1.22
N HIS A 154 4.07 3.31 0.62
CA HIS A 154 4.34 1.87 0.66
C HIS A 154 5.50 1.59 1.60
N THR A 155 5.38 0.54 2.41
CA THR A 155 6.52 0.04 3.21
C THR A 155 7.01 -1.26 2.59
N PHE A 156 8.30 -1.31 2.27
CA PHE A 156 8.98 -2.52 1.84
C PHE A 156 9.77 -3.08 3.02
N SER A 157 9.50 -4.34 3.35
CA SER A 157 10.10 -5.02 4.50
C SER A 157 10.94 -6.20 4.04
N VAL A 158 12.25 -6.13 4.29
CA VAL A 158 13.20 -7.24 4.08
C VAL A 158 13.57 -7.82 5.43
N GLY A 159 13.27 -9.09 5.67
CA GLY A 159 13.76 -9.83 6.83
C GLY A 159 15.08 -10.52 6.51
N VAL A 160 16.07 -10.34 7.38
CA VAL A 160 17.40 -10.93 7.27
C VAL A 160 17.68 -11.69 8.56
N GLN A 161 17.85 -13.00 8.45
CA GLN A 161 18.21 -13.87 9.55
C GLN A 161 19.70 -14.18 9.52
N ASN A 162 20.33 -14.15 10.68
CA ASN A 162 21.72 -14.53 10.86
C ASN A 162 21.81 -15.97 11.37
N ASN A 163 22.29 -16.87 10.51
CA ASN A 163 22.58 -18.26 10.86
C ASN A 163 24.06 -18.46 11.22
N GLY A 164 24.86 -17.38 11.18
CA GLY A 164 26.24 -17.37 11.61
C GLY A 164 26.38 -17.38 13.12
N ASN A 165 27.61 -17.47 13.59
CA ASN A 165 27.93 -17.45 15.02
C ASN A 165 28.47 -16.10 15.50
N VAL A 166 28.38 -15.05 14.69
CA VAL A 166 28.81 -13.68 15.05
C VAL A 166 27.83 -12.65 14.48
N SER A 167 27.73 -11.49 15.12
CA SER A 167 26.97 -10.36 14.56
C SER A 167 27.58 -9.92 13.23
N GLN A 168 26.72 -9.51 12.31
CA GLN A 168 27.11 -9.16 10.95
C GLN A 168 26.42 -7.88 10.50
N ASP A 169 27.24 -6.99 9.98
CA ASP A 169 26.76 -5.82 9.25
C ASP A 169 26.37 -6.24 7.84
N PHE A 170 25.26 -5.69 7.37
CA PHE A 170 24.77 -5.90 6.01
C PHE A 170 24.18 -4.60 5.47
N THR A 171 24.26 -4.46 4.15
CA THR A 171 23.66 -3.35 3.43
C THR A 171 22.49 -3.88 2.61
N VAL A 172 21.31 -3.30 2.83
CA VAL A 172 20.14 -3.53 1.98
C VAL A 172 20.07 -2.44 0.93
N THR A 173 20.17 -2.84 -0.33
CA THR A 173 20.04 -1.97 -1.50
C THR A 173 18.69 -2.24 -2.15
N TYR A 174 17.76 -1.30 -2.02
CA TYR A 174 16.46 -1.34 -2.67
C TYR A 174 16.55 -0.66 -4.04
N THR A 175 16.23 -1.37 -5.10
CA THR A 175 16.20 -0.82 -6.46
C THR A 175 14.75 -0.67 -6.93
N PHE A 176 14.38 0.55 -7.29
CA PHE A 176 13.09 0.90 -7.85
C PHE A 176 13.27 1.19 -9.33
N SER A 177 12.81 0.27 -10.17
CA SER A 177 12.89 0.40 -11.63
C SER A 177 11.48 0.45 -12.23
N ASN A 178 11.27 1.28 -13.25
CA ASN A 178 9.95 1.40 -13.88
C ASN A 178 9.90 0.61 -15.19
N ALA A 179 8.92 -0.29 -15.33
CA ALA A 179 8.71 -1.03 -16.59
C ALA A 179 7.91 -0.21 -17.62
N LEU A 180 7.20 0.83 -17.19
CA LEU A 180 6.31 1.64 -18.02
C LEU A 180 6.36 3.10 -17.54
N PHE A 181 6.53 4.06 -18.48
CA PHE A 181 6.58 5.52 -18.26
C PHE A 181 7.89 6.17 -17.79
N GLY A 182 9.03 5.48 -17.80
CA GLY A 182 10.36 6.12 -17.86
C GLY A 182 10.77 7.01 -16.66
N ILE A 183 10.33 6.68 -15.45
CA ILE A 183 10.92 7.25 -14.23
C ILE A 183 12.30 6.62 -14.06
N GLY A 184 13.34 7.44 -13.83
CA GLY A 184 14.70 6.95 -13.65
C GLY A 184 14.80 5.94 -12.51
N ASP A 185 15.71 4.98 -12.65
CA ASP A 185 15.98 4.01 -11.60
C ASP A 185 16.43 4.74 -10.33
N ALA A 186 15.80 4.42 -9.21
CA ALA A 186 16.16 4.97 -7.91
C ALA A 186 16.69 3.84 -7.03
N THR A 187 17.75 4.13 -6.28
CA THR A 187 18.35 3.16 -5.36
C THR A 187 18.40 3.77 -3.97
N VAL A 188 18.02 2.99 -2.97
CA VAL A 188 18.08 3.38 -1.55
C VAL A 188 18.88 2.33 -0.81
N GLU A 189 19.98 2.74 -0.17
CA GLU A 189 20.85 1.86 0.59
C GLU A 189 20.71 2.10 2.08
N ARG A 190 20.72 1.02 2.85
CA ARG A 190 20.64 1.06 4.31
C ARG A 190 21.55 0.01 4.92
N THR A 191 22.54 0.47 5.69
CA THR A 191 23.42 -0.42 6.45
C THR A 191 22.85 -0.66 7.83
N MET A 192 22.81 -1.92 8.24
CA MET A 192 22.24 -2.39 9.50
C MET A 192 23.10 -3.52 10.05
N GLN A 193 22.90 -3.88 11.31
CA GLN A 193 23.57 -5.01 11.94
C GLN A 193 22.52 -6.00 12.45
N VAL A 194 22.69 -7.28 12.11
CA VAL A 194 21.89 -8.38 12.67
C VAL A 194 22.74 -9.17 13.66
N LEU A 195 22.17 -9.44 14.82
CA LEU A 195 22.86 -10.19 15.87
C LEU A 195 22.93 -11.67 15.52
N ARG A 196 23.80 -12.40 16.19
CA ARG A 196 23.85 -13.86 16.10
C ARG A 196 22.48 -14.45 16.47
N ASP A 197 22.05 -15.48 15.72
CA ASP A 197 20.81 -16.24 15.97
C ASP A 197 19.52 -15.37 15.97
N ASP A 198 19.58 -14.15 15.43
CA ASP A 198 18.49 -13.18 15.41
C ASP A 198 18.00 -12.91 13.96
N GLU A 199 16.81 -12.32 13.84
CA GLU A 199 16.24 -11.84 12.58
C GLU A 199 15.96 -10.33 12.67
N LEU A 200 16.63 -9.55 11.81
CA LEU A 200 16.35 -8.12 11.68
C LEU A 200 15.44 -7.86 10.48
N VAL A 201 14.41 -7.03 10.67
CA VAL A 201 13.54 -6.57 9.58
C VAL A 201 13.84 -5.12 9.24
N SER A 202 14.33 -4.88 8.02
CA SER A 202 14.50 -3.55 7.45
C SER A 202 13.18 -3.05 6.87
N ASN A 203 12.63 -1.96 7.41
CA ASN A 203 11.38 -1.36 6.94
C ASN A 203 11.66 -0.03 6.22
N LEU A 204 11.58 -0.02 4.88
CA LEU A 204 11.72 1.19 4.07
C LEU A 204 10.35 1.78 3.72
N GLU A 205 10.03 2.94 4.29
CA GLU A 205 8.88 3.74 3.86
C GLU A 205 9.24 4.49 2.57
N TRP A 206 8.42 4.32 1.53
CA TRP A 206 8.66 4.86 0.20
C TRP A 206 7.42 5.58 -0.33
N GLN A 207 7.64 6.78 -0.89
CA GLN A 207 6.60 7.58 -1.52
C GLN A 207 6.46 7.19 -2.99
N PRO A 208 5.30 6.66 -3.41
CA PRO A 208 5.10 6.27 -4.80
C PRO A 208 5.03 7.50 -5.73
N PRO A 209 5.46 7.37 -7.00
CA PRO A 209 5.18 8.36 -8.02
C PRO A 209 3.67 8.47 -8.28
N LYS A 210 3.23 9.53 -8.98
CA LYS A 210 1.80 9.79 -9.25
C LYS A 210 1.09 8.67 -10.02
N MET A 211 1.81 7.97 -10.89
CA MET A 211 1.29 6.82 -11.64
C MET A 211 2.45 5.96 -12.16
N GLY A 212 2.19 4.69 -12.43
CA GLY A 212 3.14 3.82 -13.12
C GLY A 212 3.12 2.38 -12.64
N LEU A 213 3.98 1.57 -13.26
CA LEU A 213 4.22 0.19 -12.87
C LEU A 213 5.68 0.04 -12.44
N VAL A 214 5.88 -0.01 -11.13
CA VAL A 214 7.20 0.00 -10.50
C VAL A 214 7.56 -1.43 -10.11
N ARG A 215 8.74 -1.88 -10.52
CA ARG A 215 9.39 -3.10 -10.05
C ARG A 215 10.35 -2.74 -8.93
N VAL A 216 10.29 -3.51 -7.86
CA VAL A 216 11.11 -3.32 -6.67
C VAL A 216 11.77 -4.63 -6.32
N ASP A 217 13.09 -4.61 -6.23
CA ASP A 217 13.90 -5.69 -5.71
C ASP A 217 14.83 -5.17 -4.61
N ALA A 218 15.25 -6.07 -3.72
CA ALA A 218 16.18 -5.79 -2.65
C ALA A 218 17.35 -6.74 -2.74
N VAL A 219 18.56 -6.18 -2.63
CA VAL A 219 19.80 -6.94 -2.52
C VAL A 219 20.36 -6.74 -1.12
N VAL A 220 20.67 -7.83 -0.43
CA VAL A 220 21.32 -7.83 0.88
C VAL A 220 22.77 -8.23 0.68
N GLY A 221 23.67 -7.24 0.75
CA GLY A 221 25.13 -7.42 0.65
C GLY A 221 25.77 -7.51 2.02
N TYR A 222 26.67 -8.48 2.22
CA TYR A 222 27.45 -8.63 3.46
C TYR A 222 28.82 -9.27 3.19
N GLU A 223 29.75 -9.16 4.14
CA GLU A 223 31.07 -9.78 4.04
C GLU A 223 31.03 -11.23 4.57
N GLY A 224 31.10 -12.20 3.66
CA GLY A 224 31.11 -13.62 3.99
C GLY A 224 32.52 -14.14 4.33
N ALA A 225 32.63 -15.45 4.58
CA ALA A 225 33.92 -16.08 4.90
C ALA A 225 34.91 -16.13 3.71
N GLN A 226 34.40 -16.04 2.48
CA GLN A 226 35.17 -16.18 1.23
C GLN A 226 35.21 -14.89 0.40
N GLY A 227 34.73 -13.78 0.97
CA GLY A 227 34.55 -12.48 0.30
C GLY A 227 33.11 -11.97 0.37
N PRO A 228 32.79 -10.91 -0.38
CA PRO A 228 31.47 -10.29 -0.37
C PRO A 228 30.40 -11.21 -0.98
N VAL A 229 29.22 -11.23 -0.37
CA VAL A 229 28.07 -12.04 -0.77
C VAL A 229 26.84 -11.15 -0.93
N ASP A 230 26.17 -11.28 -2.08
CA ASP A 230 24.92 -10.58 -2.38
C ASP A 230 23.74 -11.57 -2.45
N LEU A 231 22.81 -11.45 -1.52
CA LEU A 231 21.55 -12.19 -1.52
C LEU A 231 20.48 -11.37 -2.23
N ARG A 232 19.81 -11.95 -3.22
CA ARG A 232 18.75 -11.25 -3.97
C ARG A 232 17.36 -11.69 -3.52
N SER A 233 16.48 -10.73 -3.29
CA SER A 233 15.07 -10.99 -3.05
C SER A 233 14.33 -11.35 -4.34
N GLU A 234 13.07 -11.78 -4.18
CA GLU A 234 12.11 -11.78 -5.29
C GLU A 234 11.80 -10.33 -5.73
N THR A 235 11.35 -10.16 -6.98
CA THR A 235 10.93 -8.85 -7.49
C THR A 235 9.44 -8.63 -7.27
N LEU A 236 9.09 -7.57 -6.55
CA LEU A 236 7.71 -7.14 -6.35
C LEU A 236 7.31 -6.13 -7.42
N THR A 237 6.08 -6.23 -7.90
CA THR A 237 5.52 -5.24 -8.84
C THR A 237 4.41 -4.45 -8.17
N VAL A 238 4.47 -3.12 -8.31
CA VAL A 238 3.51 -2.18 -7.72
C VAL A 238 2.89 -1.36 -8.84
N LEU A 239 1.60 -1.60 -9.07
CA LEU A 239 0.78 -0.80 -9.98
C LEU A 239 0.18 0.38 -9.20
N ILE A 240 0.53 1.59 -9.60
CA ILE A 240 0.07 2.83 -8.98
C ILE A 240 -0.90 3.50 -9.94
N ILE A 241 -2.16 3.56 -9.53
CA ILE A 241 -3.26 4.14 -10.32
C ILE A 241 -3.69 5.46 -9.66
N PRO A 242 -3.75 6.56 -10.42
CA PRO A 242 -4.26 7.84 -9.94
C PRO A 242 -5.80 7.80 -9.89
N TRP A 243 -6.36 7.20 -8.84
CA TRP A 243 -7.81 6.93 -8.72
C TRP A 243 -8.68 8.20 -8.73
N PHE A 244 -8.20 9.30 -8.13
CA PHE A 244 -8.94 10.56 -8.11
C PHE A 244 -9.00 11.20 -9.50
N GLU A 245 -7.88 11.23 -10.21
CA GLU A 245 -7.75 11.79 -11.55
C GLU A 245 -8.51 10.93 -12.57
N THR A 246 -8.40 9.60 -12.47
CA THR A 246 -9.15 8.68 -13.33
C THR A 246 -10.65 8.77 -13.07
N GLY A 247 -11.07 8.79 -11.81
CA GLY A 247 -12.48 8.95 -11.43
C GLY A 247 -13.07 10.27 -11.91
N SER A 248 -12.36 11.38 -11.71
CA SER A 248 -12.80 12.70 -12.16
C SER A 248 -12.85 12.81 -13.70
N ALA A 249 -11.88 12.24 -14.42
CA ALA A 249 -11.91 12.19 -15.88
C ALA A 249 -13.12 11.39 -16.40
N ILE A 250 -13.42 10.23 -15.81
CA ILE A 250 -14.59 9.42 -16.17
C ILE A 250 -15.88 10.22 -15.94
N LEU A 251 -16.00 10.88 -14.79
CA LEU A 251 -17.15 11.73 -14.47
C LEU A 251 -17.30 12.87 -15.49
N PHE A 252 -16.19 13.53 -15.86
CA PHE A 252 -16.20 14.61 -16.83
C PHE A 252 -16.67 14.16 -18.21
N VAL A 253 -16.19 13.00 -18.67
CA VAL A 253 -16.63 12.38 -19.94
C VAL A 253 -18.11 12.00 -19.88
N ALA A 254 -18.59 11.45 -18.75
CA ALA A 254 -20.01 11.11 -18.59
C ALA A 254 -20.92 12.35 -18.62
N VAL A 255 -20.52 13.43 -17.96
CA VAL A 255 -21.23 14.72 -17.98
C VAL A 255 -21.20 15.34 -19.39
N PHE A 256 -20.06 15.27 -20.08
CA PHE A 256 -19.94 15.76 -21.44
C PHE A 256 -20.84 14.99 -22.42
N LEU A 257 -20.83 13.66 -22.37
CA LEU A 257 -21.65 12.80 -23.22
C LEU A 257 -23.14 12.98 -22.94
N SER A 258 -23.54 13.04 -21.66
CA SER A 258 -24.94 13.31 -21.29
C SER A 258 -25.40 14.68 -21.77
N THR A 259 -24.56 15.71 -21.66
CA THR A 259 -24.84 17.04 -22.19
C THR A 259 -25.00 17.01 -23.71
N LEU A 260 -24.11 16.31 -24.44
CA LEU A 260 -24.25 16.13 -25.89
C LEU A 260 -25.53 15.41 -26.28
N ILE A 261 -25.93 14.38 -25.52
CA ILE A 261 -27.19 13.65 -25.74
C ILE A 261 -28.39 14.57 -25.52
N VAL A 262 -28.40 15.36 -24.44
CA VAL A 262 -29.46 16.34 -24.15
C VAL A 262 -29.53 17.41 -25.24
N LEU A 263 -28.39 17.97 -25.65
CA LEU A 263 -28.35 18.97 -26.73
C LEU A 263 -28.79 18.40 -28.07
N ARG A 264 -28.41 17.16 -28.40
CA ARG A 264 -28.88 16.46 -29.61
C ARG A 264 -30.40 16.24 -29.56
N ARG A 265 -30.94 15.80 -28.42
CA ARG A 265 -32.38 15.64 -28.22
C ARG A 265 -33.13 16.98 -28.34
N ARG A 266 -32.61 18.05 -27.73
CA ARG A 266 -33.19 19.41 -27.84
C ARG A 266 -33.16 19.93 -29.28
N ARG A 267 -32.05 19.80 -30.00
CA ARG A 267 -31.95 20.20 -31.41
C ARG A 267 -32.88 19.38 -32.32
N ALA A 268 -33.04 18.08 -32.06
CA ALA A 268 -33.99 17.24 -32.79
C ALA A 268 -35.45 17.67 -32.53
N ALA A 269 -35.78 18.02 -31.28
CA ALA A 269 -37.10 18.56 -30.94
C ALA A 269 -37.37 19.91 -31.62
N LEU A 270 -36.39 20.82 -31.65
CA LEU A 270 -36.52 22.11 -32.35
C LEU A 270 -36.63 21.96 -33.87
N ARG A 271 -35.87 21.03 -34.47
CA ARG A 271 -35.99 20.73 -35.92
C ARG A 271 -37.36 20.17 -36.31
N ASP A 272 -38.08 19.50 -35.39
CA ASP A 272 -39.45 19.04 -35.67
C ASP A 272 -40.42 20.24 -35.82
N HIS A 273 -40.06 21.46 -35.39
CA HIS A 273 -40.87 22.68 -35.54
C HIS A 273 -40.62 23.47 -36.85
N ASP A 274 -39.50 23.26 -37.55
CA ASP A 274 -39.16 24.01 -38.79
C ASP A 274 -40.14 23.76 -39.95
N GLY A 275 -40.99 22.74 -39.82
CA GLY A 275 -42.03 22.38 -40.76
C GLY A 275 -43.43 22.87 -40.41
N TRP A 276 -43.65 23.73 -39.40
CA TRP A 276 -45.01 24.11 -38.95
C TRP A 276 -45.36 25.56 -39.33
N GLN A 277 -46.64 25.81 -39.61
CA GLN A 277 -47.18 27.11 -40.00
C GLN A 277 -48.43 27.47 -39.18
N PRO A 278 -48.63 28.76 -38.86
CA PRO A 278 -49.82 29.20 -38.15
C PRO A 278 -51.09 29.08 -39.02
N TYR A 279 -52.18 28.64 -38.41
CA TYR A 279 -53.51 28.48 -38.98
C TYR A 279 -54.56 28.98 -37.99
N ALA A 280 -55.49 29.81 -38.46
CA ALA A 280 -56.63 30.25 -37.66
C ALA A 280 -57.80 29.28 -37.86
N VAL A 281 -58.21 28.61 -36.78
CA VAL A 281 -59.30 27.63 -36.77
C VAL A 281 -60.59 28.26 -37.30
N ARG A 282 -61.24 27.60 -38.26
CA ARG A 282 -62.51 28.02 -38.84
C ARG A 282 -63.68 27.31 -38.18
N LYS A 283 -64.88 27.86 -38.39
CA LYS A 283 -66.11 27.25 -37.87
C LYS A 283 -66.32 25.87 -38.49
N GLY A 284 -66.37 24.84 -37.64
CA GLY A 284 -66.54 23.44 -38.05
C GLY A 284 -65.25 22.63 -38.08
N ASP A 285 -64.09 23.27 -37.90
CA ASP A 285 -62.82 22.55 -37.83
C ASP A 285 -62.75 21.71 -36.56
N THR A 286 -62.46 20.42 -36.71
CA THR A 286 -62.06 19.56 -35.60
C THR A 286 -60.57 19.25 -35.71
N ILE A 287 -59.95 18.95 -34.56
CA ILE A 287 -58.54 18.58 -34.56
C ILE A 287 -58.28 17.29 -35.35
N GLN A 288 -59.26 16.39 -35.42
CA GLN A 288 -59.21 15.15 -36.19
C GLN A 288 -59.25 15.41 -37.70
N ASP A 289 -60.10 16.33 -38.16
CA ASP A 289 -60.24 16.66 -39.59
C ASP A 289 -59.00 17.38 -40.10
N LEU A 290 -58.49 18.36 -39.34
CA LEU A 290 -57.25 19.06 -39.66
C LEU A 290 -56.04 18.11 -39.66
N ALA A 291 -55.99 17.18 -38.71
CA ALA A 291 -54.97 16.13 -38.66
C ALA A 291 -54.99 15.24 -39.90
N THR A 292 -56.18 14.78 -40.29
CA THR A 292 -56.37 13.92 -41.47
C THR A 292 -55.98 14.66 -42.75
N GLN A 293 -56.36 15.93 -42.88
CA GLN A 293 -56.02 16.77 -44.02
C GLN A 293 -54.51 16.99 -44.18
N GLN A 294 -53.78 17.11 -43.07
CA GLN A 294 -52.33 17.34 -43.08
C GLN A 294 -51.51 16.03 -43.04
N GLY A 295 -52.17 14.86 -42.99
CA GLY A 295 -51.50 13.55 -42.95
C GLY A 295 -50.69 13.29 -41.68
N VAL A 296 -51.01 13.96 -40.56
CA VAL A 296 -50.30 13.84 -39.28
C VAL A 296 -51.30 13.47 -38.19
N GLY A 297 -50.91 12.61 -37.23
CA GLY A 297 -51.81 12.21 -36.14
C GLY A 297 -52.24 13.41 -35.28
N TRP A 298 -53.53 13.46 -34.92
CA TRP A 298 -54.11 14.55 -34.13
C TRP A 298 -53.43 14.75 -32.77
N GLN A 299 -52.89 13.67 -32.16
CA GLN A 299 -52.12 13.77 -30.91
C GLN A 299 -50.84 14.59 -31.08
N LYS A 300 -50.17 14.51 -32.25
CA LYS A 300 -48.95 15.29 -32.52
C LYS A 300 -49.29 16.77 -32.67
N ILE A 301 -50.40 17.11 -33.32
CA ILE A 301 -50.91 18.49 -33.41
C ILE A 301 -51.30 19.02 -32.03
N ALA A 302 -52.00 18.22 -31.22
CA ALA A 302 -52.36 18.61 -29.86
C ALA A 302 -51.13 18.86 -28.98
N LEU A 303 -50.12 17.99 -29.06
CA LEU A 303 -48.87 18.10 -28.30
C LEU A 303 -48.08 19.36 -28.67
N VAL A 304 -47.90 19.62 -29.97
CA VAL A 304 -47.15 20.79 -30.49
C VAL A 304 -47.85 22.11 -30.12
N ASN A 305 -49.18 22.11 -30.04
CA ASN A 305 -49.98 23.29 -29.72
C ASN A 305 -50.39 23.38 -28.24
N GLY A 306 -49.95 22.46 -27.39
CA GLY A 306 -50.32 22.44 -25.96
C GLY A 306 -51.81 22.25 -25.69
N ILE A 307 -52.57 21.65 -26.61
CA ILE A 307 -54.01 21.44 -26.50
C ILE A 307 -54.26 20.24 -25.57
N LYS A 308 -54.97 20.47 -24.47
CA LYS A 308 -55.31 19.45 -23.45
C LYS A 308 -56.69 18.83 -23.72
N PRO A 309 -57.01 17.65 -23.15
CA PRO A 309 -58.37 17.11 -23.15
C PRO A 309 -59.37 18.17 -22.64
N PRO A 310 -60.54 18.36 -23.27
CA PRO A 310 -61.19 17.48 -24.26
C PRO A 310 -60.79 17.71 -25.73
N TYR A 311 -59.67 18.39 -26.02
CA TYR A 311 -59.14 18.64 -27.37
C TYR A 311 -60.06 19.44 -28.30
N THR A 312 -60.92 20.28 -27.73
CA THR A 312 -61.81 21.18 -28.47
C THR A 312 -61.06 22.38 -29.02
N LEU A 313 -61.34 22.76 -30.27
CA LEU A 313 -60.80 23.96 -30.91
C LEU A 313 -61.82 25.09 -30.87
N ALA A 314 -61.39 26.31 -30.54
CA ALA A 314 -62.23 27.50 -30.63
C ALA A 314 -62.08 28.17 -32.00
N VAL A 315 -63.17 28.70 -32.55
CA VAL A 315 -63.13 29.45 -33.81
C VAL A 315 -62.25 30.69 -33.64
N GLY A 316 -61.30 30.90 -34.56
CA GLY A 316 -60.31 31.98 -34.51
C GLY A 316 -59.06 31.66 -33.68
N GLN A 317 -59.01 30.50 -32.99
CA GLN A 317 -57.83 30.06 -32.26
C GLN A 317 -56.65 29.87 -33.24
N GLN A 318 -55.49 30.45 -32.93
CA GLN A 318 -54.28 30.24 -33.70
C GLN A 318 -53.61 28.94 -33.26
N ILE A 319 -53.44 28.02 -34.21
CA ILE A 319 -52.74 26.76 -34.01
C ILE A 319 -51.66 26.60 -35.09
N LEU A 320 -50.61 25.86 -34.77
CA LEU A 320 -49.58 25.41 -35.69
C LEU A 320 -50.03 24.11 -36.35
N LEU A 321 -50.01 24.09 -37.68
CA LEU A 321 -50.18 22.88 -38.50
C LEU A 321 -48.89 22.60 -39.26
N PRO A 322 -48.55 21.34 -39.54
CA PRO A 322 -47.40 21.05 -40.39
C PRO A 322 -47.67 21.59 -41.80
N ARG A 323 -46.66 22.18 -42.43
CA ARG A 323 -46.65 22.53 -43.85
C ARG A 323 -46.87 21.24 -44.62
N ALA A 324 -47.90 21.21 -45.46
CA ALA A 324 -48.17 20.08 -46.33
C ALA A 324 -46.92 19.73 -47.15
N SER A 325 -46.20 18.68 -46.76
CA SER A 325 -45.25 18.07 -47.67
C SER A 325 -46.10 17.41 -48.75
N VAL A 326 -45.97 17.85 -50.00
CA VAL A 326 -46.52 17.17 -51.16
C VAL A 326 -45.81 15.82 -51.26
N ARG A 327 -46.21 14.85 -50.44
CA ARG A 327 -45.80 13.47 -50.57
C ARG A 327 -46.82 12.85 -51.50
N ALA A 328 -46.48 12.88 -52.79
CA ALA A 328 -47.24 12.22 -53.84
C ALA A 328 -47.59 10.81 -53.37
N SER A 329 -48.89 10.54 -53.31
CA SER A 329 -49.44 9.21 -53.26
C SER A 329 -49.03 8.47 -54.54
N VAL A 330 -47.86 7.83 -54.53
CA VAL A 330 -47.56 6.80 -55.53
C VAL A 330 -48.38 5.58 -55.13
N SER A 331 -49.56 5.46 -55.72
CA SER A 331 -50.30 4.21 -55.79
C SER A 331 -49.43 3.18 -56.52
N VAL A 332 -48.88 2.22 -55.77
CA VAL A 332 -48.25 1.03 -56.35
C VAL A 332 -49.37 0.17 -56.95
N PRO A 333 -49.39 -0.10 -58.27
CA PRO A 333 -50.36 -1.03 -58.82
C PRO A 333 -50.00 -2.47 -58.38
N THR A 334 -51.02 -3.18 -57.93
CA THR A 334 -50.97 -4.58 -57.49
C THR A 334 -50.61 -5.47 -58.68
N ARG A 335 -49.36 -5.98 -58.72
CA ARG A 335 -48.95 -6.99 -59.70
C ARG A 335 -49.47 -8.37 -59.25
N LYS A 336 -50.40 -8.92 -60.03
CA LYS A 336 -50.94 -10.28 -59.92
C LYS A 336 -49.82 -11.33 -59.74
N ALA A 337 -50.06 -12.25 -58.80
CA ALA A 337 -49.30 -13.47 -58.62
C ALA A 337 -49.33 -14.31 -59.90
N SER A 338 -48.15 -14.68 -60.41
CA SER A 338 -47.99 -15.66 -61.48
C SER A 338 -47.37 -16.93 -60.90
N SER A 339 -48.13 -18.01 -61.00
CA SER A 339 -47.78 -19.37 -60.65
C SER A 339 -46.64 -19.89 -61.52
N VAL A 340 -45.55 -20.37 -60.91
CA VAL A 340 -44.58 -21.24 -61.58
C VAL A 340 -44.34 -22.50 -60.75
N ARG A 341 -44.55 -23.63 -61.42
CA ARG A 341 -44.50 -25.04 -60.97
C ARG A 341 -43.17 -25.46 -60.32
N PRO A 342 -43.17 -26.52 -59.50
CA PRO A 342 -41.95 -27.08 -58.90
C PRO A 342 -41.14 -27.90 -59.92
N ARG A 343 -39.81 -27.80 -59.88
CA ARG A 343 -38.90 -28.62 -60.69
C ARG A 343 -38.31 -29.77 -59.85
N ARG A 344 -38.47 -30.97 -60.40
CA ARG A 344 -38.17 -32.31 -59.86
C ARG A 344 -36.66 -32.62 -59.84
N ILE A 345 -36.18 -32.98 -58.64
CA ILE A 345 -35.12 -33.93 -58.21
C ILE A 345 -34.16 -34.52 -59.28
N LYS A 346 -32.85 -34.53 -59.00
CA LYS A 346 -31.98 -35.76 -59.04
C LYS A 346 -30.84 -35.73 -58.01
N ARG A 347 -30.92 -36.61 -57.01
CA ARG A 347 -29.82 -37.11 -56.17
C ARG A 347 -28.86 -37.94 -57.03
N LYS A 348 -27.55 -37.82 -56.84
CA LYS A 348 -26.56 -38.85 -57.23
C LYS A 348 -25.84 -39.36 -55.99
N MET A 349 -26.10 -40.62 -55.68
CA MET A 349 -25.28 -41.49 -54.85
C MET A 349 -23.83 -41.49 -55.36
N LYS A 350 -22.86 -41.44 -54.45
CA LYS A 350 -21.51 -41.97 -54.70
C LYS A 350 -21.25 -43.06 -53.67
N VAL A 351 -20.95 -44.23 -54.21
CA VAL A 351 -20.78 -45.51 -53.52
C VAL A 351 -19.43 -45.54 -52.80
N ARG A 352 -19.47 -46.16 -51.62
CA ARG A 352 -18.41 -46.53 -50.69
C ARG A 352 -17.46 -47.56 -51.32
N ASN A 353 -16.18 -47.55 -50.95
CA ASN A 353 -15.52 -48.83 -50.65
C ASN A 353 -14.38 -48.66 -49.65
N ASP A 354 -14.29 -49.68 -48.80
CA ASP A 354 -13.61 -49.75 -47.52
C ASP A 354 -12.10 -50.07 -47.62
N LYS A 355 -11.36 -49.82 -46.54
CA LYS A 355 -10.28 -50.68 -45.97
C LYS A 355 -9.99 -50.19 -44.53
N VAL A 356 -10.50 -50.87 -43.50
CA VAL A 356 -9.84 -51.87 -42.61
C VAL A 356 -8.80 -51.28 -41.63
N SER A 357 -9.27 -51.12 -40.37
CA SER A 357 -8.71 -51.30 -38.99
C SER A 357 -7.29 -51.88 -38.74
N PRO A 358 -6.79 -52.02 -37.47
CA PRO A 358 -7.19 -51.44 -36.15
C PRO A 358 -6.02 -51.06 -35.18
N HIS A 359 -6.40 -50.64 -33.95
CA HIS A 359 -5.65 -50.59 -32.67
C HIS A 359 -4.68 -49.41 -32.46
N ASN A 360 -4.68 -48.68 -31.34
CA ASN A 360 -5.09 -48.96 -29.95
C ASN A 360 -5.67 -47.71 -29.30
#